data_AF-A0A8H4XIV8-F1
#
_entry.id   AF-A0A8H4XIV8-F1
#
_cell.length_a   1.000
_cell.length_b   1.000
_cell.length_c   1.000
_cell.angle_alpha   90.00
_cell.angle_beta   90.00
_cell.angle_gamma   90.00
#
_symmetry.space_group_name_H-M   'P 1'
#
loop_
_entity.id
_entity.type
_entity.pdbx_description
1 polymer ?
#
loop_
_entity_poly.entity_id
_entity_poly.type
_entity_poly.pdbx_seq_one_letter_code
_entity_poly.pdbx_strand_id
1 'polypeptide(L)'
;MLATNNTGVDVVLNSLSGDLLHASWKCVAEFGTMIEIGKRDFRRRAKLSMEAFEQNRTFIGLDLWQVSQVRPEQASNLLERCMGWIQQGLLNVGAIAKVFDAVQIQEAFRFMQGGRHIGKIIITMPQNTDMLQSVKQRPQPRVRSDRSYILVGGLGGLGRSLARWLVENGAGELIFLSRSAKLGEDLDLFRDELASQGCSLQFVGGSVASAADVQRAVKSATKPIAGVVNLSMVLRDVTLQDMTFEDWVTAVTPKVRGTWNLHEALPTDLEFFIV
;
A
#
# COMPACT_ATOMS: atom_id res chain seq x y z
N MET A 1 -15.95 -32.02 31.12
CA MET A 1 -16.25 -32.05 32.56
C MET A 1 -16.49 -33.46 33.08
N LEU A 2 -17.45 -34.23 32.57
CA LEU A 2 -17.69 -35.61 33.07
C LEU A 2 -16.46 -36.52 33.02
N ALA A 3 -15.73 -36.53 31.89
CA ALA A 3 -14.51 -37.32 31.72
C ALA A 3 -13.37 -36.93 32.67
N THR A 4 -13.46 -35.77 33.33
CA THR A 4 -12.46 -35.25 34.26
C THR A 4 -13.02 -35.15 35.68
N ASN A 5 -14.08 -35.88 36.03
CA ASN A 5 -14.75 -35.79 37.34
C ASN A 5 -15.05 -34.34 37.76
N ASN A 6 -15.40 -33.50 36.78
CA ASN A 6 -15.67 -32.07 36.92
C ASN A 6 -14.49 -31.19 37.36
N THR A 7 -13.23 -31.66 37.33
CA THR A 7 -12.08 -30.79 37.64
C THR A 7 -11.70 -29.85 36.49
N GLY A 8 -11.92 -30.28 35.24
CA GLY A 8 -11.51 -29.53 34.05
C GLY A 8 -10.20 -30.07 33.45
N VAL A 9 -9.47 -29.22 32.71
CA VAL A 9 -8.17 -29.54 32.10
C VAL A 9 -7.16 -28.44 32.36
N ASP A 10 -5.88 -28.80 32.51
CA ASP A 10 -4.81 -27.85 32.86
C ASP A 10 -4.53 -26.84 31.74
N VAL A 11 -4.62 -27.28 30.48
CA VAL A 11 -4.37 -26.43 29.32
C VAL A 11 -5.46 -26.61 28.28
N VAL A 12 -6.02 -25.50 27.81
CA VAL A 12 -6.93 -25.48 26.66
C VAL A 12 -6.29 -24.66 25.54
N LEU A 13 -6.03 -25.28 24.40
CA LEU A 13 -5.69 -24.58 23.17
C LEU A 13 -6.98 -24.32 22.39
N ASN A 14 -7.49 -23.10 22.41
CA ASN A 14 -8.76 -22.75 21.79
C ASN A 14 -8.59 -22.02 20.46
N SER A 15 -9.40 -22.42 19.48
CA SER A 15 -9.59 -21.72 18.21
C SER A 15 -11.07 -21.48 17.87
N LEU A 16 -11.98 -21.80 18.80
CA LEU A 16 -13.42 -21.58 18.69
C LEU A 16 -13.77 -20.17 19.16
N SER A 17 -14.99 -19.71 18.88
CA SER A 17 -15.37 -18.31 19.11
C SER A 17 -16.80 -18.16 19.59
N GLY A 18 -17.11 -17.00 20.20
CA GLY A 18 -18.41 -16.74 20.83
C GLY A 18 -18.71 -17.71 21.98
N ASP A 19 -19.93 -18.26 22.04
CA ASP A 19 -20.37 -19.14 23.13
C ASP A 19 -19.47 -20.37 23.31
N LEU A 20 -18.88 -20.87 22.23
CA LEU A 20 -17.94 -22.00 22.29
C LEU A 20 -16.62 -21.63 22.97
N LEU A 21 -16.13 -20.39 22.81
CA LEU A 21 -14.97 -19.90 23.56
C LEU A 21 -15.30 -19.85 25.06
N HIS A 22 -16.49 -19.35 25.42
CA HIS A 22 -16.91 -19.30 26.82
C HIS A 22 -17.09 -20.70 27.42
N ALA A 23 -17.59 -21.66 26.64
CA ALA A 23 -17.66 -23.06 27.04
C ALA A 23 -16.25 -23.65 27.24
N SER A 24 -15.32 -23.42 26.31
CA SER A 24 -13.91 -23.82 26.44
C SER A 24 -13.26 -23.22 27.69
N TRP A 25 -13.54 -21.95 27.99
CA TRP A 25 -13.00 -21.25 29.17
C TRP A 25 -13.47 -21.87 30.48
N LYS A 26 -14.74 -22.30 30.56
CA LYS A 26 -15.26 -23.01 31.73
C LYS A 26 -14.58 -24.36 31.97
N CYS A 27 -14.10 -25.02 30.91
CA CYS A 27 -13.41 -26.30 31.00
C CYS A 27 -11.98 -26.22 31.56
N VAL A 28 -11.37 -25.04 31.65
CA VAL A 28 -10.04 -24.87 32.27
C VAL A 28 -10.14 -25.22 33.76
N ALA A 29 -9.19 -25.96 34.30
CA ALA A 29 -9.15 -26.28 35.73
C ALA A 29 -8.69 -25.07 36.58
N GLU A 30 -8.82 -25.15 37.90
CA GLU A 30 -8.14 -24.22 38.82
C GLU A 30 -6.62 -24.24 38.55
N PHE A 31 -5.96 -23.08 38.56
CA PHE A 31 -4.56 -22.89 38.14
C PHE A 31 -4.25 -23.22 36.66
N GLY A 32 -5.26 -23.55 35.85
CA GLY A 32 -5.10 -23.88 34.44
C GLY A 32 -4.88 -22.67 33.54
N THR A 33 -4.49 -22.93 32.29
CA THR A 33 -4.19 -21.92 31.27
C THR A 33 -5.00 -22.13 29.99
N MET A 34 -5.67 -21.07 29.53
CA MET A 34 -6.24 -20.98 28.20
C MET A 34 -5.25 -20.30 27.25
N ILE A 35 -4.97 -20.94 26.12
CA ILE A 35 -4.21 -20.36 25.01
C ILE A 35 -5.17 -20.14 23.84
N GLU A 36 -5.54 -18.89 23.60
CA GLU A 36 -6.44 -18.48 22.53
C GLU A 36 -5.63 -18.13 21.28
N ILE A 37 -5.83 -18.90 20.21
CA ILE A 37 -5.22 -18.64 18.89
C ILE A 37 -6.23 -18.08 17.88
N GLY A 38 -7.52 -18.07 18.21
CA GLY A 38 -8.57 -17.45 17.41
C GLY A 38 -8.54 -15.92 17.52
N LYS A 39 -8.77 -15.23 16.40
CA LYS A 39 -8.73 -13.75 16.35
C LYS A 39 -10.12 -13.09 16.33
N ARG A 40 -11.20 -13.87 16.17
CA ARG A 40 -12.54 -13.34 15.90
C ARG A 40 -13.07 -12.50 17.07
N ASP A 41 -12.97 -13.03 18.29
CA ASP A 41 -13.48 -12.36 19.48
C ASP A 41 -12.62 -11.16 19.90
N PHE A 42 -11.30 -11.24 19.75
CA PHE A 42 -10.40 -10.09 19.95
C PHE A 42 -10.76 -8.91 19.04
N ARG A 43 -10.97 -9.17 17.73
CA ARG A 43 -11.33 -8.12 16.77
C ARG A 43 -12.71 -7.52 17.05
N ARG A 44 -13.62 -8.29 17.64
CA ARG A 44 -14.96 -7.83 18.03
C ARG A 44 -15.02 -7.18 19.41
N ARG A 45 -13.88 -7.12 20.13
CA ARG A 45 -13.83 -6.62 21.51
C ARG A 45 -14.84 -7.35 22.42
N ALA A 46 -14.91 -8.67 22.26
CA ALA A 46 -15.74 -9.52 23.11
C ALA A 46 -15.34 -9.38 24.59
N LYS A 47 -16.29 -9.63 25.49
CA LYS A 47 -16.07 -9.53 26.94
C LYS A 47 -15.79 -10.91 27.51
N LEU A 48 -14.82 -11.01 28.42
CA LEU A 48 -14.53 -12.21 29.20
C LEU A 48 -14.97 -11.98 30.65
N SER A 49 -15.60 -12.98 31.28
CA SER A 49 -15.98 -12.89 32.69
C SER A 49 -14.73 -12.96 33.57
N MET A 50 -14.65 -12.06 34.56
CA MET A 50 -13.55 -12.03 35.53
C MET A 50 -13.66 -13.11 36.61
N GLU A 51 -14.83 -13.71 36.80
CA GLU A 51 -15.11 -14.74 37.82
C GLU A 51 -14.13 -15.92 37.76
N ALA A 52 -13.83 -16.40 36.55
CA ALA A 52 -12.95 -17.56 36.36
C ALA A 52 -11.50 -17.32 36.83
N PHE A 53 -11.09 -16.05 36.99
CA PHE A 53 -9.75 -15.72 37.46
C PHE A 53 -9.59 -15.88 38.98
N GLU A 54 -10.68 -15.94 39.76
CA GLU A 54 -10.63 -16.24 41.20
C GLU A 54 -10.00 -17.61 41.48
N GLN A 55 -10.09 -18.52 40.52
CA GLN A 55 -9.53 -19.87 40.55
C GLN A 55 -8.08 -19.91 40.02
N ASN A 56 -7.35 -18.79 40.09
CA ASN A 56 -5.97 -18.64 39.62
C ASN A 56 -5.74 -19.06 38.15
N ARG A 57 -6.78 -18.93 37.30
CA ARG A 57 -6.67 -19.29 35.89
C ARG A 57 -5.94 -18.21 35.11
N THR A 58 -5.15 -18.63 34.11
CA THR A 58 -4.46 -17.73 33.18
C THR A 58 -5.11 -17.76 31.81
N PHE A 59 -5.22 -16.60 31.16
CA PHE A 59 -5.70 -16.47 29.79
C PHE A 59 -4.63 -15.80 28.92
N ILE A 60 -4.19 -16.48 27.86
CA ILE A 60 -3.14 -16.02 26.95
C ILE A 60 -3.73 -15.86 25.56
N GLY A 61 -3.77 -14.62 25.05
CA GLY A 61 -3.99 -14.37 23.62
C GLY A 61 -2.68 -14.52 22.85
N LEU A 62 -2.63 -15.44 21.88
CA LEU A 62 -1.41 -15.73 21.12
C LEU A 62 -1.60 -15.41 19.63
N ASP A 63 -0.79 -14.48 19.13
CA ASP A 63 -0.72 -14.16 17.70
C ASP A 63 0.70 -14.36 17.15
N LEU A 64 0.98 -15.54 16.63
CA LEU A 64 2.30 -15.85 16.04
C LEU A 64 2.65 -14.99 14.82
N TRP A 65 1.66 -14.44 14.11
CA TRP A 65 1.91 -13.47 13.04
C TRP A 65 2.45 -12.16 13.62
N GLN A 66 1.85 -11.65 14.69
CA GLN A 66 2.36 -10.44 15.34
C GLN A 66 3.75 -10.66 15.94
N VAL A 67 3.99 -11.84 16.54
CA VAL A 67 5.32 -12.22 17.05
C VAL A 67 6.36 -12.19 15.93
N SER A 68 6.06 -12.72 14.74
CA SER A 68 7.02 -12.70 13.63
C SER A 68 7.34 -11.30 13.09
N GLN A 69 6.37 -10.37 13.16
CA GLN A 69 6.58 -8.98 12.73
C GLN A 69 7.35 -8.14 13.76
N VAL A 70 7.06 -8.31 15.05
CA VAL A 70 7.58 -7.44 16.12
C VAL A 70 8.80 -8.05 16.83
N ARG A 71 8.93 -9.38 16.85
CA ARG A 71 9.99 -10.13 17.52
C ARG A 71 10.53 -11.25 16.62
N PRO A 72 11.14 -10.90 15.48
CA PRO A 72 11.54 -11.87 14.45
C PRO A 72 12.55 -12.91 14.96
N GLU A 73 13.50 -12.52 15.82
CA GLU A 73 14.47 -13.45 16.41
C GLU A 73 13.79 -14.55 17.25
N GLN A 74 12.77 -14.19 18.04
CA GLN A 74 12.00 -15.16 18.82
C GLN A 74 11.23 -16.12 17.90
N ALA A 75 10.63 -15.61 16.82
CA ALA A 75 9.94 -16.44 15.84
C ALA A 75 10.90 -17.40 15.11
N SER A 76 12.10 -16.94 14.73
CA SER A 76 13.14 -17.79 14.11
C SER A 76 13.56 -18.90 15.05
N ASN A 77 13.92 -18.57 16.30
CA ASN A 77 14.34 -19.55 17.30
C ASN A 77 13.26 -20.60 17.57
N LEU A 78 11.98 -20.20 17.60
CA LEU A 78 10.87 -21.15 17.75
C LEU A 78 10.74 -22.08 16.55
N LEU A 79 10.83 -21.55 15.32
CA LEU A 79 10.76 -22.34 14.10
C LEU A 79 11.93 -23.34 14.00
N GLU A 80 13.15 -22.89 14.28
CA GLU A 80 14.35 -23.75 14.29
C GLU A 80 14.21 -24.91 15.27
N ARG A 81 13.72 -24.64 16.49
CA ARG A 81 13.44 -25.69 17.48
C ARG A 81 12.40 -26.70 16.98
N CYS A 82 11.31 -26.23 16.38
CA CYS A 82 10.29 -27.10 15.79
C CYS A 82 10.87 -27.98 14.68
N MET A 83 11.73 -27.41 13.81
CA MET A 83 12.41 -28.17 12.77
C MET A 83 13.35 -29.23 13.36
N GLY A 84 14.09 -28.89 14.42
CA GLY A 84 14.91 -29.84 15.16
C GLY A 84 14.09 -31.02 15.70
N TRP A 85 12.93 -30.75 16.32
CA TRP A 85 12.04 -31.82 16.80
C TRP A 85 11.46 -32.69 15.69
N ILE A 86 11.14 -32.12 14.52
CA ILE A 86 10.70 -32.88 13.35
C ILE A 86 11.82 -33.80 12.86
N GLN A 87 13.03 -33.28 12.70
CA GLN A 87 14.19 -34.06 12.24
C GLN A 87 14.55 -35.20 13.20
N GLN A 88 14.35 -34.99 14.50
CA GLN A 88 14.55 -36.00 15.54
C GLN A 88 13.39 -36.99 15.67
N GLY A 89 12.29 -36.81 14.93
CA GLY A 89 11.08 -37.64 15.04
C GLY A 89 10.27 -37.42 16.33
N LEU A 90 10.56 -36.36 17.09
CA LEU A 90 9.82 -35.97 18.30
C LEU A 90 8.49 -35.27 17.98
N LEU A 91 8.39 -34.68 16.78
CA LEU A 91 7.17 -34.07 16.27
C LEU A 91 6.79 -34.71 14.93
N ASN A 92 5.68 -35.44 14.90
CA ASN A 92 5.12 -35.94 13.66
C ASN A 92 4.46 -34.81 12.87
N VAL A 93 4.87 -34.64 11.61
CA VAL A 93 4.18 -33.73 10.70
C VAL A 93 2.78 -34.31 10.45
N GLY A 94 1.74 -33.56 10.81
CA GLY A 94 0.36 -34.00 10.65
C GLY A 94 0.03 -34.36 9.19
N ALA A 95 -1.12 -35.02 9.00
CA ALA A 95 -1.55 -35.46 7.67
C ALA A 95 -1.53 -34.32 6.63
N ILE A 96 -1.20 -34.65 5.39
CA ILE A 96 -1.41 -33.76 4.24
C ILE A 96 -2.79 -34.10 3.69
N ALA A 97 -3.70 -33.13 3.75
CA ALA A 97 -5.06 -33.29 3.25
C ALA A 97 -5.08 -33.42 1.72
N LYS A 98 -4.37 -32.50 1.05
CA LYS A 98 -4.28 -32.42 -0.40
C LYS A 98 -3.14 -31.49 -0.82
N VAL A 99 -2.51 -31.81 -1.94
CA VAL A 99 -1.55 -30.95 -2.62
C VAL A 99 -2.22 -30.37 -3.86
N PHE A 100 -2.06 -29.08 -4.08
CA PHE A 100 -2.51 -28.37 -5.29
C PHE A 100 -1.31 -27.69 -5.94
N ASP A 101 -1.31 -27.58 -7.26
CA ASP A 101 -0.36 -26.71 -7.95
C ASP A 101 -0.75 -25.25 -7.76
N ALA A 102 0.21 -24.33 -7.76
CA ALA A 102 -0.04 -22.90 -7.58
C ALA A 102 -1.01 -22.31 -8.63
N VAL A 103 -1.08 -22.90 -9.83
CA VAL A 103 -2.06 -22.52 -10.86
C VAL A 103 -3.51 -22.81 -10.44
N GLN A 104 -3.71 -23.75 -9.51
CA GLN A 104 -5.01 -24.14 -8.94
C GLN A 104 -5.33 -23.42 -7.63
N ILE A 105 -4.68 -22.28 -7.35
CA ILE A 105 -4.81 -21.58 -6.06
C ILE A 105 -6.28 -21.31 -5.68
N GLN A 106 -7.13 -20.95 -6.65
CA GLN A 106 -8.56 -20.72 -6.40
C GLN A 106 -9.28 -21.98 -5.94
N GLU A 107 -8.96 -23.14 -6.52
CA GLU A 107 -9.54 -24.43 -6.12
C GLU A 107 -9.07 -24.83 -4.73
N ALA A 108 -7.80 -24.59 -4.39
CA ALA A 108 -7.26 -24.84 -3.06
C ALA A 108 -8.00 -24.02 -1.99
N PHE A 109 -8.28 -22.74 -2.26
CA PHE A 109 -9.08 -21.90 -1.36
C PHE A 109 -10.52 -22.39 -1.22
N ARG A 110 -11.18 -22.80 -2.32
CA ARG A 110 -12.54 -23.38 -2.25
C ARG A 110 -12.56 -24.68 -1.44
N PHE A 111 -11.55 -25.54 -1.62
CA PHE A 111 -11.41 -26.77 -0.85
C PHE A 111 -11.23 -26.48 0.65
N MET A 112 -10.40 -25.50 1.00
CA MET A 112 -10.21 -25.05 2.38
C MET A 112 -11.51 -24.52 3.00
N GLN A 113 -12.23 -23.65 2.28
CA GLN A 113 -13.50 -23.07 2.73
C GLN A 113 -14.57 -24.11 3.04
N GLY A 114 -14.51 -25.27 2.38
CA GLY A 114 -15.43 -26.38 2.66
C GLY A 114 -15.29 -26.98 4.06
N GLY A 115 -14.19 -26.73 4.79
CA GLY A 115 -14.01 -27.13 6.20
C GLY A 115 -13.98 -28.64 6.47
N ARG A 116 -14.00 -29.49 5.43
CA ARG A 116 -14.05 -30.95 5.52
C ARG A 116 -12.68 -31.63 5.42
N HIS A 117 -11.60 -30.85 5.37
CA HIS A 117 -10.25 -31.41 5.23
C HIS A 117 -9.66 -31.77 6.60
N ILE A 118 -8.91 -32.87 6.66
CA ILE A 118 -8.10 -33.24 7.82
C ILE A 118 -6.64 -33.11 7.40
N GLY A 119 -5.88 -32.29 8.12
CA GLY A 119 -4.48 -32.04 7.81
C GLY A 119 -4.24 -30.78 6.97
N LYS A 120 -3.02 -30.65 6.45
CA LYS A 120 -2.53 -29.46 5.73
C LYS A 120 -2.88 -29.50 4.25
N ILE A 121 -3.28 -28.35 3.70
CA ILE A 121 -3.35 -28.12 2.26
C ILE A 121 -2.03 -27.50 1.84
N ILE A 122 -1.31 -28.14 0.90
CA ILE A 122 -0.01 -27.68 0.44
C ILE A 122 -0.14 -27.15 -0.99
N ILE A 123 0.51 -26.03 -1.27
CA ILE A 123 0.62 -25.46 -2.61
C ILE A 123 2.04 -25.70 -3.13
N THR A 124 2.15 -26.37 -4.27
CA THR A 124 3.43 -26.57 -4.96
C THR A 124 3.67 -25.39 -5.90
N MET A 125 4.78 -24.68 -5.69
CA MET A 125 5.21 -23.61 -6.59
C MET A 125 5.89 -24.21 -7.84
N PRO A 126 5.57 -23.73 -9.06
CA PRO A 126 6.23 -24.22 -10.27
C PRO A 126 7.69 -23.76 -10.32
N GLN A 127 8.55 -24.54 -10.96
CA GLN A 127 9.93 -24.13 -11.25
C GLN A 127 9.98 -22.94 -12.22
N ASN A 128 9.06 -22.90 -13.18
CA ASN A 128 8.87 -21.77 -14.08
C ASN A 128 7.64 -20.94 -13.66
N THR A 129 7.88 -19.69 -13.26
CA THR A 129 6.84 -18.73 -12.85
C THR A 129 5.97 -18.23 -14.00
N ASP A 130 6.36 -18.41 -15.26
CA ASP A 130 5.58 -17.99 -16.44
C ASP A 130 4.22 -18.71 -16.53
N MET A 131 4.10 -19.89 -15.88
CA MET A 131 2.84 -20.62 -15.81
C MET A 131 1.82 -19.99 -14.85
N LEU A 132 2.26 -19.06 -14.00
CA LEU A 132 1.37 -18.35 -13.11
C LEU A 132 0.73 -17.19 -13.85
N GLN A 133 -0.61 -17.15 -13.85
CA GLN A 133 -1.34 -15.99 -14.35
C GLN A 133 -1.05 -14.79 -13.44
N SER A 134 -0.19 -13.88 -13.90
CA SER A 134 0.00 -12.60 -13.22
C SER A 134 -1.21 -11.70 -13.48
N VAL A 135 -1.78 -11.17 -12.41
CA VAL A 135 -2.68 -10.02 -12.53
C VAL A 135 -1.77 -8.80 -12.69
N LYS A 136 -1.91 -8.04 -13.79
CA LYS A 136 -1.24 -6.74 -13.92
C LYS A 136 -1.66 -5.87 -12.73
N GLN A 137 -0.78 -5.70 -11.76
CA GLN A 137 -1.00 -4.72 -10.71
C GLN A 137 -0.97 -3.35 -11.38
N ARG A 138 -2.00 -2.53 -11.12
CA ARG A 138 -1.94 -1.11 -11.52
C ARG A 138 -0.76 -0.50 -10.76
N PRO A 139 0.27 0.02 -11.45
CA PRO A 139 1.37 0.69 -10.77
C PRO A 139 0.79 1.80 -9.90
N GLN A 140 1.13 1.77 -8.61
CA GLN A 140 0.82 2.91 -7.74
C GLN A 140 1.93 3.94 -7.98
N PRO A 141 1.60 5.18 -8.40
CA PRO A 141 2.59 6.24 -8.54
C PRO A 141 3.32 6.43 -7.20
N ARG A 142 4.64 6.25 -7.22
CA ARG A 142 5.49 6.47 -6.04
C ARG A 142 5.89 7.93 -6.03
N VAL A 143 5.27 8.72 -5.18
CA VAL A 143 5.69 10.10 -4.95
C VAL A 143 6.67 10.10 -3.79
N ARG A 144 7.75 10.88 -3.91
CA ARG A 144 8.90 10.84 -3.01
C ARG A 144 9.26 12.24 -2.50
N SER A 145 9.66 12.29 -1.23
CA SER A 145 10.02 13.53 -0.53
C SER A 145 11.41 14.05 -0.89
N ASP A 146 12.25 13.21 -1.50
CA ASP A 146 13.60 13.54 -1.99
C ASP A 146 13.62 13.92 -3.48
N ARG A 147 12.46 14.18 -4.10
CA ARG A 147 12.33 14.45 -5.55
C ARG A 147 11.54 15.71 -5.87
N SER A 148 11.77 16.21 -7.09
CA SER A 148 11.08 17.37 -7.67
C SER A 148 10.13 16.94 -8.79
N TYR A 149 9.01 17.66 -8.90
CA TYR A 149 8.00 17.42 -9.93
C TYR A 149 7.63 18.72 -10.65
N ILE A 150 7.68 18.71 -11.99
CA ILE A 150 7.36 19.89 -12.79
C ILE A 150 5.90 19.85 -13.25
N LEU A 151 5.15 20.91 -12.95
CA LEU A 151 3.76 21.10 -13.37
C LEU A 151 3.68 22.27 -14.35
N VAL A 152 3.60 21.98 -15.64
CA VAL A 152 3.42 23.01 -16.68
C VAL A 152 1.95 23.37 -16.76
N GLY A 153 1.61 24.66 -16.71
CA GLY A 153 0.20 25.08 -16.62
C GLY A 153 -0.47 24.66 -15.31
N GLY A 154 0.31 24.27 -14.29
CA GLY A 154 -0.17 23.71 -13.03
C GLY A 154 -0.94 24.68 -12.12
N LEU A 155 -1.05 25.96 -12.47
CA LEU A 155 -1.74 26.97 -11.66
C LEU A 155 -3.24 27.07 -11.93
N GLY A 156 -3.77 26.36 -12.93
CA GLY A 156 -5.21 26.21 -13.18
C GLY A 156 -5.87 25.18 -12.27
N GLY A 157 -7.21 25.04 -12.35
CA GLY A 157 -7.98 24.18 -11.45
C GLY A 157 -7.49 22.73 -11.37
N LEU A 158 -7.30 22.07 -12.50
CA LEU A 158 -6.77 20.69 -12.55
C LEU A 158 -5.36 20.59 -11.97
N GLY A 159 -4.50 21.56 -12.29
CA GLY A 159 -3.13 21.57 -11.82
C GLY A 159 -2.99 21.78 -10.32
N ARG A 160 -3.83 22.64 -9.73
CA ARG A 160 -3.86 22.82 -8.27
C ARG A 160 -4.35 21.57 -7.55
N SER A 161 -5.37 20.91 -8.08
CA SER A 161 -5.85 19.63 -7.52
C SER A 161 -4.76 18.54 -7.61
N LEU A 162 -4.05 18.46 -8.73
CA LEU A 162 -2.94 17.51 -8.88
C LEU A 162 -1.77 17.84 -7.96
N ALA A 163 -1.43 19.13 -7.79
CA ALA A 163 -0.39 19.58 -6.89
C ALA A 163 -0.69 19.18 -5.44
N ARG A 164 -1.91 19.40 -4.96
CA ARG A 164 -2.35 18.92 -3.62
C ARG A 164 -2.18 17.42 -3.49
N TRP A 165 -2.67 16.67 -4.48
CA TRP A 165 -2.53 15.21 -4.47
C TRP A 165 -1.06 14.77 -4.43
N LEU A 166 -0.17 15.42 -5.20
CA LEU A 166 1.27 15.12 -5.16
C LEU A 166 1.88 15.41 -3.77
N VAL A 167 1.53 16.53 -3.15
CA VAL A 167 2.01 16.88 -1.80
C VAL A 167 1.49 15.91 -0.74
N GLU A 168 0.19 15.56 -0.78
CA GLU A 168 -0.41 14.57 0.12
C GLU A 168 0.24 13.18 -0.02
N ASN A 169 0.75 12.85 -1.20
CA ASN A 169 1.48 11.61 -1.45
C ASN A 169 2.99 11.74 -1.20
N GLY A 170 3.46 12.89 -0.70
CA GLY A 170 4.82 13.07 -0.19
C GLY A 170 5.78 13.76 -1.15
N ALA A 171 5.32 14.55 -2.12
CA ALA A 171 6.19 15.28 -3.03
C ALA A 171 7.12 16.24 -2.28
N GLY A 172 8.42 16.15 -2.57
CA GLY A 172 9.44 16.97 -1.91
C GLY A 172 9.54 18.41 -2.42
N GLU A 173 9.36 18.59 -3.72
CA GLU A 173 9.42 19.88 -4.40
C GLU A 173 8.45 19.90 -5.59
N LEU A 174 7.67 20.98 -5.75
CA LEU A 174 6.90 21.24 -6.95
C LEU A 174 7.41 22.49 -7.66
N ILE A 175 7.54 22.39 -8.98
CA ILE A 175 8.00 23.48 -9.84
C ILE A 175 6.89 23.79 -10.85
N PHE A 176 6.32 24.98 -10.75
CA PHE A 176 5.26 25.42 -11.65
C PHE A 176 5.85 26.25 -12.78
N LEU A 177 5.70 25.78 -14.03
CA LEU A 177 5.99 26.59 -15.23
C LEU A 177 4.69 27.14 -15.79
N SER A 178 4.45 28.44 -15.63
CA SER A 178 3.22 29.07 -16.10
C SER A 178 3.44 30.52 -16.52
N ARG A 179 2.66 30.97 -17.52
CA ARG A 179 2.61 32.39 -17.92
C ARG A 179 2.04 33.28 -16.82
N SER A 180 1.17 32.71 -15.99
CA SER A 180 0.50 33.37 -14.86
C SER A 180 1.21 33.18 -13.52
N ALA A 181 2.47 32.72 -13.52
CA ALA A 181 3.29 32.59 -12.32
C ALA A 181 3.77 33.96 -11.79
N LYS A 182 2.83 34.89 -11.60
CA LYS A 182 3.06 36.18 -10.95
C LYS A 182 2.48 36.10 -9.54
N LEU A 183 3.26 36.55 -8.57
CA LEU A 183 2.84 36.61 -7.17
C LEU A 183 1.59 37.50 -7.02
N GLY A 184 0.67 37.04 -6.19
CA GLY A 184 -0.61 37.67 -5.89
C GLY A 184 -1.30 36.87 -4.78
N GLU A 185 -2.25 37.48 -4.08
CA GLU A 185 -2.83 36.97 -2.83
C GLU A 185 -3.32 35.50 -2.93
N ASP A 186 -4.03 35.14 -3.98
CA ASP A 186 -4.50 33.76 -4.21
C ASP A 186 -3.35 32.76 -4.44
N LEU A 187 -2.27 33.17 -5.11
CA LEU A 187 -1.10 32.32 -5.32
C LEU A 187 -0.28 32.17 -4.03
N ASP A 188 -0.22 33.21 -3.21
CA ASP A 188 0.43 33.16 -1.89
C ASP A 188 -0.31 32.22 -0.94
N LEU A 189 -1.65 32.29 -0.89
CA LEU A 189 -2.47 31.33 -0.11
C LEU A 189 -2.25 29.90 -0.57
N PHE A 190 -2.23 29.66 -1.89
CA PHE A 190 -1.97 28.32 -2.44
C PHE A 190 -0.54 27.83 -2.16
N ARG A 191 0.45 28.73 -2.20
CA ARG A 191 1.83 28.41 -1.82
C ARG A 191 1.90 28.01 -0.35
N ASP A 192 1.32 28.81 0.53
CA ASP A 192 1.41 28.62 1.96
C ASP A 192 0.65 27.35 2.40
N GLU A 193 -0.48 27.03 1.75
CA GLU A 193 -1.21 25.77 1.90
C GLU A 193 -0.29 24.56 1.68
N LEU A 194 0.38 24.49 0.52
CA LEU A 194 1.23 23.36 0.15
C LEU A 194 2.55 23.33 0.92
N ALA A 195 3.12 24.51 1.24
CA ALA A 195 4.34 24.62 2.03
C ALA A 195 4.14 24.14 3.47
N SER A 196 2.94 24.35 4.04
CA SER A 196 2.61 23.88 5.40
C SER A 196 2.66 22.34 5.54
N GLN A 197 2.60 21.61 4.42
CA GLN A 197 2.71 20.15 4.36
C GLN A 197 4.15 19.67 4.10
N GLY A 198 5.14 20.57 4.11
CA GLY A 198 6.56 20.23 3.97
C GLY A 198 7.05 20.14 2.53
N CYS A 199 6.27 20.61 1.56
CA CYS A 199 6.69 20.67 0.16
C CYS A 199 7.32 22.04 -0.18
N SER A 200 8.48 22.03 -0.83
CA SER A 200 9.09 23.26 -1.38
C SER A 200 8.48 23.60 -2.74
N LEU A 201 8.27 24.89 -3.02
CA LEU A 201 7.54 25.34 -4.21
C LEU A 201 8.35 26.37 -4.98
N GLN A 202 8.49 26.17 -6.28
CA GLN A 202 9.13 27.10 -7.21
C GLN A 202 8.11 27.54 -8.26
N PHE A 203 8.00 28.85 -8.51
CA PHE A 203 7.12 29.41 -9.52
C PHE A 203 7.95 30.09 -10.60
N VAL A 204 7.94 29.54 -11.80
CA VAL A 204 8.72 30.02 -12.94
C VAL A 204 7.78 30.60 -13.99
N GLY A 205 7.88 31.93 -14.15
CA GLY A 205 7.21 32.68 -15.21
C GLY A 205 7.74 32.29 -16.59
N GLY A 206 6.87 31.78 -17.45
CA GLY A 206 7.25 31.45 -18.83
C GLY A 206 6.26 30.60 -19.59
N SER A 207 6.65 30.24 -20.81
CA SER A 207 5.91 29.36 -21.71
C SER A 207 6.69 28.08 -21.96
N VAL A 208 6.03 26.92 -21.88
CA VAL A 208 6.64 25.64 -22.24
C VAL A 208 7.08 25.59 -23.71
N ALA A 209 6.49 26.42 -24.57
CA ALA A 209 6.90 26.55 -25.97
C ALA A 209 8.28 27.22 -26.14
N SER A 210 8.79 27.90 -25.10
CA SER A 210 10.14 28.47 -25.05
C SER A 210 11.10 27.48 -24.40
N ALA A 211 12.08 26.99 -25.18
CA ALA A 211 13.12 26.12 -24.64
C ALA A 211 13.91 26.79 -23.51
N ALA A 212 14.14 28.10 -23.59
CA ALA A 212 14.82 28.86 -22.55
C ALA A 212 14.03 28.89 -21.23
N ASP A 213 12.70 28.97 -21.29
CA ASP A 213 11.84 28.99 -20.10
C ASP A 213 11.77 27.61 -19.45
N VAL A 214 11.68 26.56 -20.26
CA VAL A 214 11.76 25.17 -19.78
C VAL A 214 13.10 24.92 -19.09
N GLN A 215 14.20 25.36 -19.69
CA GLN A 215 15.54 25.25 -19.09
C GLN A 215 15.64 26.00 -17.76
N ARG A 216 15.01 27.18 -17.62
CA ARG A 216 14.96 27.86 -16.32
C ARG A 216 14.17 27.07 -15.28
N ALA A 217 13.05 26.46 -15.65
CA ALA A 217 12.26 25.62 -14.75
C ALA A 217 13.02 24.36 -14.30
N VAL A 218 13.72 23.70 -15.22
CA VAL A 218 14.57 22.55 -14.89
C VAL A 218 15.70 22.97 -13.94
N LYS A 219 16.36 24.10 -14.20
CA LYS A 219 17.46 24.62 -13.36
C LYS A 219 17.01 25.13 -12.00
N SER A 220 15.74 25.47 -11.80
CA SER A 220 15.23 25.87 -10.49
C SER A 220 15.02 24.70 -9.53
N ALA A 221 15.13 23.45 -10.01
CA ALA A 221 14.99 22.27 -9.17
C ALA A 221 16.12 22.20 -8.14
N THR A 222 15.77 22.04 -6.86
CA THR A 222 16.72 21.84 -5.77
C THR A 222 16.92 20.36 -5.42
N LYS A 223 16.05 19.49 -5.95
CA LYS A 223 16.15 18.03 -5.84
C LYS A 223 16.14 17.38 -7.24
N PRO A 224 16.54 16.11 -7.37
CA PRO A 224 16.45 15.41 -8.65
C PRO A 224 15.00 15.35 -9.16
N ILE A 225 14.79 15.72 -10.43
CA ILE A 225 13.47 15.70 -11.05
C ILE A 225 13.06 14.24 -11.29
N ALA A 226 11.93 13.83 -10.73
CA ALA A 226 11.38 12.48 -10.91
C ALA A 226 10.20 12.44 -11.87
N GLY A 227 9.53 13.57 -12.12
CA GLY A 227 8.43 13.57 -13.08
C GLY A 227 7.98 14.93 -13.55
N VAL A 228 7.26 14.92 -14.67
CA VAL A 228 6.66 16.10 -15.27
C VAL A 228 5.22 15.82 -15.68
N VAL A 229 4.37 16.83 -15.53
CA VAL A 229 2.99 16.83 -16.04
C VAL A 229 2.76 18.10 -16.85
N ASN A 230 2.51 17.94 -18.14
CA ASN A 230 2.19 19.04 -19.04
C ASN A 230 0.69 19.29 -19.11
N LEU A 231 0.18 20.12 -18.19
CA LEU A 231 -1.23 20.52 -18.15
C LEU A 231 -1.52 21.77 -19.00
N SER A 232 -0.55 22.21 -19.81
CA SER A 232 -0.72 23.44 -20.58
C SER A 232 -1.74 23.26 -21.70
N MET A 233 -2.70 24.17 -21.74
CA MET A 233 -3.79 24.14 -22.69
C MET A 233 -4.22 25.56 -23.04
N VAL A 234 -4.44 25.78 -24.33
CA VAL A 234 -5.06 26.99 -24.86
C VAL A 234 -6.17 26.53 -25.80
N LEU A 235 -7.38 27.01 -25.56
CA LEU A 235 -8.55 26.71 -26.38
C LEU A 235 -8.76 27.81 -27.41
N ARG A 236 -9.05 27.39 -28.64
CA ARG A 236 -9.40 28.24 -29.80
C ARG A 236 -10.50 27.52 -30.57
N ASP A 237 -11.65 27.38 -29.92
CA ASP A 237 -12.74 26.54 -30.40
C ASP A 237 -13.53 27.28 -31.49
N VAL A 238 -13.35 26.83 -32.72
CA VAL A 238 -14.00 27.38 -33.93
C VAL A 238 -14.32 26.23 -34.87
N THR A 239 -15.26 26.45 -35.80
CA THR A 239 -15.54 25.44 -36.83
C THR A 239 -14.31 25.26 -37.72
N LEU A 240 -14.17 24.09 -38.36
CA LEU A 240 -13.04 23.85 -39.27
C LEU A 240 -12.99 24.85 -40.43
N GLN A 241 -14.15 25.35 -40.87
CA GLN A 241 -14.25 26.33 -41.97
C GLN A 241 -13.75 27.71 -41.55
N ASP A 242 -13.96 28.09 -40.29
CA ASP A 242 -13.59 29.39 -39.73
C ASP A 242 -12.20 29.39 -39.07
N MET A 243 -11.57 28.22 -38.96
CA MET A 243 -10.29 28.07 -38.28
C MET A 243 -9.16 28.73 -39.05
N THR A 244 -8.54 29.73 -38.43
CA THR A 244 -7.32 30.31 -38.98
C THR A 244 -6.11 29.44 -38.64
N PHE A 245 -5.02 29.60 -39.40
CA PHE A 245 -3.75 28.95 -39.06
C PHE A 245 -3.22 29.40 -37.68
N GLU A 246 -3.49 30.65 -37.28
CA GLU A 246 -3.10 31.16 -35.96
C GLU A 246 -3.85 30.44 -34.83
N ASP A 247 -5.15 30.16 -35.01
CA ASP A 247 -5.95 29.40 -34.04
C ASP A 247 -5.37 27.99 -33.85
N TRP A 248 -5.05 27.31 -34.95
CA TRP A 248 -4.41 25.99 -34.94
C TRP A 248 -3.05 26.03 -34.21
N VAL A 249 -2.17 26.94 -34.62
CA VAL A 249 -0.83 27.07 -34.03
C VAL A 249 -0.93 27.37 -32.54
N THR A 250 -1.83 28.27 -32.14
CA THR A 250 -2.01 28.66 -30.74
C THR A 250 -2.43 27.47 -29.86
N ALA A 251 -3.36 26.65 -30.34
CA ALA A 251 -3.87 25.50 -29.58
C ALA A 251 -2.85 24.35 -29.51
N VAL A 252 -2.13 24.08 -30.60
CA VAL A 252 -1.23 22.92 -30.72
C VAL A 252 0.15 23.16 -30.09
N THR A 253 0.67 24.39 -30.19
CA THR A 253 2.02 24.77 -29.72
C THR A 253 2.35 24.32 -28.29
N PRO A 254 1.51 24.59 -27.25
CA PRO A 254 1.83 24.19 -25.88
C PRO A 254 1.89 22.66 -25.68
N LYS A 255 1.16 21.89 -26.50
CA LYS A 255 1.15 20.41 -26.41
C LYS A 255 2.27 19.77 -27.22
N VAL A 256 2.50 20.21 -28.44
CA VAL A 256 3.50 19.57 -29.32
C VAL A 256 4.88 20.15 -29.06
N ARG A 257 5.06 21.44 -29.33
CA ARG A 257 6.36 22.09 -29.15
C ARG A 257 6.75 22.14 -27.67
N GLY A 258 5.79 22.37 -26.79
CA GLY A 258 6.01 22.32 -25.35
C GLY A 258 6.52 20.96 -24.87
N THR A 259 5.85 19.88 -25.24
CA THR A 259 6.29 18.52 -24.90
C THR A 259 7.66 18.20 -25.50
N TRP A 260 7.96 18.65 -26.72
CA TRP A 260 9.29 18.48 -27.31
C TRP A 260 10.38 19.19 -26.50
N ASN A 261 10.13 20.44 -26.09
CA ASN A 261 11.09 21.17 -25.27
C ASN A 261 11.31 20.50 -23.90
N LEU A 262 10.25 19.93 -23.30
CA LEU A 262 10.36 19.14 -22.07
C LEU A 262 11.18 17.87 -22.29
N HIS A 263 10.93 17.14 -23.38
CA HIS A 263 11.67 15.93 -23.76
C HIS A 263 13.18 16.20 -23.89
N GLU A 264 13.56 17.29 -24.53
CA GLU A 264 14.96 17.68 -24.73
C GLU A 264 15.65 18.19 -23.45
N ALA A 265 14.88 18.77 -22.52
CA ALA A 265 15.43 19.42 -21.33
C ALA A 265 15.49 18.51 -20.09
N LEU A 266 14.68 17.44 -20.06
CA LEU A 266 14.54 16.56 -18.91
C LEU A 266 15.41 15.31 -19.03
N PRO A 267 15.80 14.69 -17.90
CA PRO A 267 16.57 13.46 -17.91
C PRO A 267 15.73 12.27 -18.42
N THR A 268 16.39 11.20 -18.84
CA THR A 268 15.72 10.01 -19.41
C THR A 268 15.18 9.03 -18.36
N ASP A 269 15.59 9.16 -17.10
CA ASP A 269 15.27 8.25 -15.99
C ASP A 269 14.10 8.74 -15.11
N LEU A 270 13.15 9.48 -15.70
CA LEU A 270 11.95 9.92 -15.01
C LEU A 270 11.06 8.74 -14.59
N GLU A 271 10.46 8.85 -13.42
CA GLU A 271 9.45 7.92 -12.91
C GLU A 271 8.12 8.08 -13.67
N PHE A 272 7.81 9.30 -14.15
CA PHE A 272 6.70 9.54 -15.07
C PHE A 272 6.87 10.80 -15.94
N PHE A 273 6.30 10.75 -17.15
CA PHE A 273 6.18 11.87 -18.07
C PHE A 273 4.73 11.87 -18.61
N ILE A 274 3.92 12.86 -18.20
CA ILE A 274 2.48 12.92 -18.51
C ILE A 274 2.18 14.20 -19.30
N VAL A 275 1.32 14.10 -20.32
CA VAL A 275 0.86 15.19 -21.20
C VAL A 275 -0.65 15.16 -21.34
#